data_AF-A0A7S4KV63-F1
#
_entry.id   AF-A0A7S4KV63-F1
#
_cell.length_a   1.000
_cell.length_b   1.000
_cell.length_c   1.000
_cell.angle_alpha   90.00
_cell.angle_beta   90.00
_cell.angle_gamma   90.00
#
_symmetry.space_group_name_H-M   'P 1'
#
loop_
_entity.id
_entity.type
_entity.pdbx_description
1 polymer ?
#
loop_
_entity_poly.entity_id
_entity_poly.type
_entity_poly.pdbx_seq_one_letter_code
_entity_poly.pdbx_strand_id
1 'polypeptide(L)'
;LWRDGFTQVLFHVATLMPNQTADGTEGQNKKRHIGNDLVTIVYCDDPLSFHLSSLSGEFHKVVIVISPAHSPTTRPPTHFRVHLECRNSSIRPCFAPPVSFVHYLHLPTVVREMAIAADLAARAACQTMGAPGGSLQADNWVNRLMNIRQTIQRHGNGGEGTR
;
A
#
# COMPACT_ATOMS: atom_id res chain seq x y z
N LEU A 1 -6.03 7.79 -9.84
CA LEU A 1 -5.19 6.84 -10.59
C LEU A 1 -3.88 7.55 -10.95
N TRP A 2 -2.74 6.97 -10.60
CA TRP A 2 -1.44 7.41 -11.08
C TRP A 2 -0.77 6.27 -11.85
N ARG A 3 0.04 6.59 -12.87
CA ARG A 3 0.77 5.60 -13.65
C ARG A 3 2.06 6.20 -14.21
N ASP A 4 3.09 5.37 -14.32
CA ASP A 4 4.27 5.60 -15.15
C ASP A 4 4.40 4.48 -16.21
N GLY A 5 5.60 4.28 -16.77
CA GLY A 5 5.85 3.25 -17.78
C GLY A 5 5.83 1.80 -17.27
N PHE A 6 5.96 1.57 -15.96
CA PHE A 6 6.13 0.23 -15.38
C PHE A 6 5.17 -0.05 -14.22
N THR A 7 4.64 0.99 -13.58
CA THR A 7 3.86 0.93 -12.34
C THR A 7 2.56 1.70 -12.49
N GLN A 8 1.48 1.10 -11.96
CA GLN A 8 0.18 1.73 -11.85
C GLN A 8 -0.26 1.73 -10.38
N VAL A 9 -0.66 2.89 -9.87
CA VAL A 9 -1.12 3.06 -8.49
C VAL A 9 -2.58 3.51 -8.48
N LEU A 10 -3.44 2.68 -7.90
CA LEU A 10 -4.84 2.99 -7.63
C LEU A 10 -4.99 3.41 -6.16
N PHE A 11 -5.77 4.46 -5.90
CA PHE A 11 -6.01 4.95 -4.55
C PHE A 11 -7.48 4.75 -4.19
N HIS A 12 -7.75 4.03 -3.11
CA HIS A 12 -9.07 4.01 -2.48
C HIS A 12 -9.21 5.21 -1.55
N VAL A 13 -9.80 6.30 -2.05
CA VAL A 13 -9.93 7.55 -1.30
C VAL A 13 -11.24 7.55 -0.51
N ALA A 14 -11.15 7.35 0.80
CA ALA A 14 -12.32 7.19 1.68
C ALA A 14 -13.33 8.34 1.62
N THR A 15 -12.85 9.58 1.46
CA THR A 15 -13.68 10.79 1.36
C THR A 15 -14.39 10.93 0.01
N LEU A 16 -13.87 10.29 -1.04
CA LEU A 16 -14.49 10.28 -2.38
C LEU A 16 -15.36 9.05 -2.64
N MET A 17 -15.33 8.05 -1.74
CA MET A 17 -16.23 6.90 -1.82
C MET A 17 -17.65 7.28 -1.35
N PRO A 18 -18.71 6.82 -2.03
CA PRO A 18 -20.09 7.06 -1.62
C PRO A 18 -20.38 6.63 -0.17
N ASN A 19 -21.13 7.44 0.57
CA ASN A 19 -21.72 7.03 1.84
C ASN A 19 -23.02 6.29 1.54
N GLN A 20 -23.09 4.99 1.85
CA GLN A 20 -24.37 4.27 1.88
C GLN A 20 -24.95 4.42 3.28
N THR A 21 -25.98 5.25 3.43
CA THR A 21 -26.65 5.54 4.70
C THR A 21 -27.98 4.78 4.87
N ALA A 22 -28.49 4.20 3.79
CA ALA A 22 -29.83 3.60 3.76
C ALA A 22 -29.95 2.31 4.61
N ASP A 23 -28.88 1.54 4.77
CA ASP A 23 -28.94 0.19 5.35
C ASP A 23 -28.28 0.08 6.74
N GLY A 24 -27.96 1.21 7.41
CA GLY A 24 -27.28 1.21 8.71
C GLY A 24 -25.85 0.64 8.69
N THR A 25 -25.32 0.28 7.51
CA THR A 25 -23.96 -0.24 7.30
C THR A 25 -22.98 0.88 6.94
N GLU A 26 -23.12 2.04 7.60
CA GLU A 26 -22.27 3.19 7.34
C GLU A 26 -20.79 2.81 7.51
N GLY A 27 -20.00 3.12 6.49
CA GLY A 27 -18.56 2.85 6.47
C GLY A 27 -18.14 1.40 6.20
N GLN A 28 -19.01 0.39 6.26
CA GLN A 28 -18.63 -1.01 6.01
C GLN A 28 -18.19 -1.23 4.56
N ASN A 29 -18.88 -0.62 3.59
CA ASN A 29 -18.50 -0.70 2.19
C ASN A 29 -17.14 -0.04 1.93
N LYS A 30 -16.89 1.12 2.57
CA LYS A 30 -15.59 1.78 2.50
C LYS A 30 -14.51 0.88 3.08
N LYS A 31 -14.78 0.28 4.25
CA LYS A 31 -13.90 -0.67 4.94
C LYS A 31 -13.60 -1.91 4.10
N ARG A 32 -14.55 -2.42 3.30
CA ARG A 32 -14.30 -3.55 2.39
C ARG A 32 -13.24 -3.24 1.34
N HIS A 33 -13.15 -1.98 0.89
CA HIS A 33 -12.12 -1.56 -0.05
C HIS A 33 -10.82 -1.21 0.67
N ILE A 34 -10.83 -0.21 1.55
CA ILE A 34 -9.61 0.30 2.21
C ILE A 34 -9.01 -0.70 3.21
N GLY A 35 -9.83 -1.57 3.81
CA GLY A 35 -9.42 -2.52 4.84
C GLY A 35 -8.63 -3.71 4.31
N ASN A 36 -8.51 -3.83 2.98
CA ASN A 36 -7.71 -4.85 2.29
C ASN A 36 -6.42 -4.29 1.70
N ASP A 37 -6.15 -2.99 1.87
CA ASP A 37 -4.93 -2.35 1.35
C ASP A 37 -3.75 -2.61 2.29
N LEU A 38 -2.60 -3.02 1.72
CA LEU A 38 -1.37 -3.26 2.48
C LEU A 38 -0.77 -1.99 3.08
N VAL A 39 -0.91 -0.89 2.33
CA VAL A 39 -0.39 0.43 2.67
C VAL A 39 -1.55 1.42 2.73
N THR A 40 -1.61 2.21 3.78
CA THR A 40 -2.65 3.23 3.96
C THR A 40 -2.02 4.59 4.17
N ILE A 41 -2.51 5.62 3.48
CA ILE A 41 -2.11 7.02 3.70
C ILE A 41 -3.18 7.68 4.56
N VAL A 42 -2.77 8.25 5.69
CA VAL A 42 -3.65 8.93 6.64
C VAL A 42 -3.24 10.39 6.71
N TYR A 43 -4.18 11.28 6.42
CA TYR A 43 -4.06 12.69 6.75
C TYR A 43 -4.65 12.93 8.13
N CYS A 44 -3.91 13.58 9.02
CA CYS A 44 -4.31 13.85 10.39
C CYS A 44 -3.93 15.28 10.78
N ASP A 45 -4.92 16.08 11.18
CA ASP A 45 -4.70 17.46 11.63
C ASP A 45 -3.95 17.51 12.98
N ASP A 46 -4.28 16.62 13.90
CA ASP A 46 -3.58 16.44 15.17
C ASP A 46 -2.97 15.03 15.27
N PRO A 47 -1.67 14.87 15.05
CA PRO A 47 -1.04 13.56 15.04
C PRO A 47 -1.03 12.86 16.40
N LEU A 48 -1.29 13.55 17.52
CA LEU A 48 -1.43 12.90 18.83
C LEU A 48 -2.74 12.12 18.95
N SER A 49 -3.73 12.45 18.14
CA SER A 49 -5.04 11.79 18.12
C SER A 49 -5.05 10.48 17.32
N PHE A 50 -4.02 10.23 16.50
CA PHE A 50 -3.95 9.05 15.66
C PHE A 50 -3.23 7.90 16.34
N HIS A 51 -3.86 6.73 16.32
CA HIS A 51 -3.26 5.48 16.75
C HIS A 51 -3.44 4.41 15.67
N LEU A 52 -2.38 3.65 15.37
CA LEU A 52 -2.42 2.53 14.43
C LEU A 52 -3.50 1.47 14.76
N SER A 53 -3.88 1.35 16.04
CA SER A 53 -4.95 0.48 16.52
C SER A 53 -6.35 0.90 16.04
N SER A 54 -6.54 2.17 15.66
CA SER A 54 -7.83 2.66 15.13
C SER A 54 -8.20 2.03 13.79
N LEU A 55 -7.20 1.62 13.01
CA LEU A 55 -7.40 0.95 11.73
C LEU A 55 -7.60 -0.55 11.95
N SER A 56 -8.80 -1.01 12.24
CA SER A 56 -9.05 -2.45 12.41
C SER A 56 -8.90 -3.23 11.09
N GLY A 57 -8.24 -4.40 11.13
CA GLY A 57 -8.01 -5.27 9.96
C GLY A 57 -6.55 -5.69 9.82
N GLU A 58 -6.26 -6.88 9.31
CA GLU A 58 -4.91 -7.44 9.26
C GLU A 58 -4.06 -6.91 8.09
N PHE A 59 -4.69 -6.25 7.12
CA PHE A 59 -4.03 -5.84 5.88
C PHE A 59 -3.27 -4.52 6.00
N HIS A 60 -3.62 -3.63 6.94
CA HIS A 60 -2.90 -2.36 7.16
C HIS A 60 -1.48 -2.59 7.72
N LYS A 61 -0.55 -3.10 6.90
CA LYS A 61 0.82 -3.45 7.31
C LYS A 61 1.66 -2.20 7.56
N VAL A 62 1.51 -1.21 6.69
CA VAL A 62 2.23 0.07 6.75
C VAL A 62 1.25 1.22 6.64
N VAL A 63 1.40 2.22 7.51
CA VAL A 63 0.60 3.44 7.51
C VAL A 63 1.52 4.64 7.37
N ILE A 64 1.23 5.46 6.36
CA ILE A 64 1.90 6.72 6.10
C ILE A 64 1.04 7.82 6.71
N VAL A 65 1.52 8.42 7.79
CA VAL A 65 0.80 9.50 8.48
C VAL A 65 1.36 10.84 8.00
N ILE A 66 0.46 11.72 7.57
CA ILE A 66 0.74 13.07 7.11
C ILE A 66 0.03 14.03 8.05
N SER A 67 0.77 14.95 8.63
CA SER A 67 0.23 16.00 9.50
C SER A 67 0.83 17.36 9.14
N PRO A 68 0.06 18.45 9.24
CA PRO A 68 0.62 19.78 9.03
C PRO A 68 1.72 20.06 10.07
N ALA A 69 2.89 20.52 9.63
CA ALA A 69 3.91 20.99 10.56
C ALA A 69 3.40 22.29 11.19
N HIS A 70 3.38 22.37 12.53
CA HIS A 70 2.80 23.50 13.25
C HIS A 70 3.60 24.79 12.96
N SER A 71 3.17 25.56 11.96
CA SER A 71 3.63 26.93 11.73
C SER A 71 2.51 27.86 12.20
N PRO A 72 2.67 28.57 13.33
CA PRO A 72 1.63 29.45 13.88
C PRO A 72 1.33 30.65 12.98
N THR A 73 2.20 30.96 12.01
CA THR A 73 2.18 32.22 11.26
C THR A 73 1.75 32.08 9.80
N THR A 74 1.71 30.87 9.24
CA THR A 74 1.35 30.65 7.82
C THR A 74 0.18 29.69 7.67
N ARG A 75 -0.94 30.22 7.16
CA ARG A 75 -2.09 29.44 6.70
C ARG A 75 -2.28 29.69 5.20
N PRO A 76 -2.30 28.66 4.34
CA PRO A 76 -2.15 27.23 4.64
C PRO A 76 -0.72 26.82 5.08
N PRO A 77 -0.55 25.66 5.74
CA PRO A 77 0.76 25.16 6.15
C PRO A 77 1.64 24.90 4.93
N THR A 78 2.89 25.36 4.98
CA THR A 78 3.87 25.19 3.89
C THR A 78 4.58 23.84 3.93
N HIS A 79 4.69 23.25 5.12
CA HIS A 79 5.39 22.00 5.36
C HIS A 79 4.50 21.01 6.09
N PHE A 80 4.71 19.73 5.79
CA PHE A 80 4.00 18.62 6.40
C PHE A 80 5.00 17.65 6.99
N ARG A 81 4.69 17.16 8.18
CA ARG A 81 5.40 16.05 8.80
C ARG A 81 4.84 14.75 8.24
N VAL A 82 5.73 13.92 7.74
CA VAL A 82 5.42 12.62 7.16
C VAL A 82 6.20 11.56 7.93
N HIS A 83 5.51 10.54 8.44
CA HIS A 83 6.15 9.42 9.14
C HIS A 83 5.46 8.10 8.82
N LEU A 84 6.19 7.00 9.01
CA LEU A 84 5.72 5.64 8.76
C LEU A 84 5.47 4.91 10.08
N GLU A 85 4.29 4.32 10.20
CA GLU A 85 3.95 3.38 11.27
C GLU A 85 3.78 1.99 10.66
N CYS A 86 4.61 1.05 11.08
CA CYS A 86 4.55 -0.34 10.61
C CYS A 86 4.01 -1.22 11.73
N ARG A 87 3.08 -2.12 11.43
CA ARG A 87 2.59 -3.11 12.42
C ARG A 87 3.62 -4.13 12.82
N ASN A 88 4.55 -4.44 11.91
CA ASN A 88 5.66 -5.34 12.16
C ASN A 88 6.95 -4.61 11.75
N SER A 89 7.90 -4.54 12.69
CA SER A 89 9.19 -3.85 12.50
C SER A 89 10.02 -4.44 11.36
N SER A 90 9.83 -5.71 11.01
CA SER A 90 10.50 -6.37 9.88
C SER A 90 10.04 -5.86 8.50
N ILE A 91 8.90 -5.14 8.43
CA ILE A 91 8.36 -4.58 7.19
C ILE A 91 8.97 -3.20 6.87
N ARG A 92 9.63 -2.59 7.85
CA ARG A 92 10.11 -1.21 7.74
C ARG A 92 11.04 -1.05 6.54
N PRO A 93 10.67 -0.27 5.52
CA PRO A 93 11.52 -0.11 4.35
C PRO A 93 12.81 0.61 4.73
N CYS A 94 13.97 0.03 4.38
CA CYS A 94 15.29 0.51 4.82
C CYS A 94 15.63 1.94 4.32
N PHE A 95 14.95 2.41 3.26
CA PHE A 95 15.22 3.70 2.62
C PHE A 95 14.38 4.87 3.15
N ALA A 96 13.43 4.65 4.07
CA ALA A 96 12.56 5.72 4.56
C ALA A 96 13.04 6.26 5.92
N PRO A 97 13.33 7.58 6.04
CA PRO A 97 13.62 8.19 7.34
C PRO A 97 12.45 7.97 8.31
N PRO A 98 12.70 7.84 9.62
CA PRO A 98 11.62 7.72 10.62
C PRO A 98 10.58 8.83 10.53
N VAL A 99 11.03 10.06 10.28
CA VAL A 99 10.20 11.24 10.12
C VAL A 99 10.85 12.14 9.07
N SER A 100 10.06 12.69 8.16
CA SER A 100 10.49 13.67 7.15
C SER A 100 9.58 14.89 7.18
N PHE A 101 10.17 16.08 7.01
CA PHE A 101 9.41 17.32 6.80
C PHE A 101 9.46 17.67 5.31
N VAL A 102 8.28 17.75 4.69
CA VAL A 102 8.17 17.89 3.23
C VAL A 102 7.34 19.12 2.90
N HIS A 103 7.87 19.97 2.01
CA HIS A 103 7.14 21.12 1.49
C HIS A 103 5.92 20.67 0.67
N TYR A 104 4.82 21.42 0.73
CA TYR A 104 3.54 21.03 0.10
C TYR A 104 3.68 20.72 -1.40
N LEU A 105 4.55 21.42 -2.13
CA LEU A 105 4.80 21.19 -3.56
C LEU A 105 5.36 19.80 -3.87
N HIS A 106 6.13 19.20 -2.96
CA HIS A 106 6.78 17.90 -3.17
C HIS A 106 6.06 16.76 -2.45
N LEU A 107 5.12 17.08 -1.56
CA LEU A 107 4.41 16.12 -0.72
C LEU A 107 3.76 14.98 -1.52
N PRO A 108 3.00 15.22 -2.61
CA PRO A 108 2.34 14.12 -3.34
C PRO A 108 3.34 13.15 -3.98
N THR A 109 4.49 13.66 -4.45
CA THR A 109 5.54 12.83 -5.06
C THR A 109 6.22 11.99 -3.99
N VAL A 110 6.71 12.61 -2.92
CA VAL A 110 7.41 11.88 -1.84
C VAL A 110 6.52 10.82 -1.21
N VAL A 111 5.27 11.16 -0.89
CA VAL A 111 4.31 10.22 -0.28
C VAL A 111 4.01 9.05 -1.21
N ARG A 112 3.87 9.30 -2.51
CA ARG A 112 3.61 8.24 -3.50
C ARG A 112 4.79 7.29 -3.64
N GLU A 113 6.01 7.81 -3.79
CA GLU A 113 7.22 6.97 -3.86
C GLU A 113 7.37 6.13 -2.59
N MET A 114 7.11 6.74 -1.42
CA MET A 114 7.14 6.05 -0.14
C MET A 114 6.06 4.97 -0.06
N ALA A 115 4.86 5.20 -0.60
CA ALA A 115 3.78 4.21 -0.64
C ALA A 115 4.09 3.02 -1.56
N ILE A 116 4.63 3.27 -2.76
CA ILE A 116 5.04 2.22 -3.70
C ILE A 116 6.10 1.32 -3.05
N ALA A 117 7.10 1.95 -2.45
CA ALA A 117 8.22 1.22 -1.90
C ALA A 117 7.87 0.55 -0.55
N ALA A 118 6.91 1.10 0.21
CA ALA A 118 6.30 0.41 1.35
C ALA A 118 5.46 -0.81 0.93
N ASP A 119 4.74 -0.74 -0.19
CA ASP A 119 3.95 -1.87 -0.70
C ASP A 119 4.86 -3.03 -1.10
N LEU A 120 5.96 -2.73 -1.80
CA LEU A 120 6.98 -3.72 -2.14
C LEU A 120 7.56 -4.40 -0.89
N ALA A 121 7.91 -3.62 0.14
CA ALA A 121 8.43 -4.15 1.40
C ALA A 121 7.39 -4.99 2.15
N ALA A 122 6.12 -4.56 2.19
CA ALA A 122 5.02 -5.29 2.83
C ALA A 122 4.75 -6.63 2.14
N ARG A 123 4.76 -6.67 0.80
CA ARG A 123 4.61 -7.91 0.03
C ARG A 123 5.76 -8.87 0.28
N ALA A 124 7.00 -8.38 0.24
CA ALA A 124 8.18 -9.20 0.51
C ALA A 124 8.12 -9.81 1.92
N ALA A 125 7.75 -9.03 2.93
CA ALA A 125 7.65 -9.52 4.31
C ALA A 125 6.50 -10.52 4.53
N CYS A 126 5.35 -10.33 3.87
CA CYS A 126 4.25 -11.28 3.95
C CYS A 126 4.60 -12.64 3.34
N GLN A 127 5.50 -12.66 2.34
CA GLN A 127 5.97 -13.90 1.72
C GLN A 127 6.95 -14.66 2.63
N THR A 128 7.88 -13.96 3.27
CA THR A 128 8.87 -14.61 4.15
C THR A 128 8.24 -15.20 5.42
N MET A 129 7.12 -14.64 5.89
CA MET A 129 6.42 -15.13 7.08
C MET A 129 5.33 -16.18 6.79
N GLY A 130 4.93 -16.37 5.52
CA GLY A 130 3.71 -17.09 5.16
C GLY A 130 3.84 -18.53 4.64
N ALA A 131 5.02 -19.01 4.22
CA ALA A 131 5.13 -20.36 3.67
C ALA A 131 6.52 -21.03 3.84
N PRO A 132 6.59 -22.28 4.35
CA PRO A 132 7.75 -23.13 4.14
C PRO A 132 7.80 -23.50 2.64
N GLY A 133 8.75 -22.91 1.91
CA GLY A 133 8.89 -23.09 0.45
C GLY A 133 8.33 -21.94 -0.41
N GLY A 134 8.08 -20.77 0.18
CA GLY A 134 7.47 -19.61 -0.48
C GLY A 134 8.14 -19.22 -1.79
N SER A 135 7.44 -19.44 -2.91
CA SER A 135 7.75 -18.78 -4.17
C SER A 135 7.62 -17.27 -3.95
N LEU A 136 8.68 -16.50 -4.27
CA LEU A 136 8.56 -15.05 -4.42
C LEU A 136 7.28 -14.77 -5.21
N GLN A 137 6.40 -13.91 -4.69
CA GLN A 137 5.29 -13.43 -5.50
C GLN A 137 5.95 -12.64 -6.60
N ALA A 138 6.06 -13.33 -7.71
CA ALA A 138 6.83 -12.90 -8.83
C ALA A 138 6.11 -11.65 -9.38
N ASP A 139 6.86 -10.65 -9.82
CA ASP A 139 6.26 -9.50 -10.49
C ASP A 139 5.31 -9.98 -11.60
N ASN A 140 4.37 -9.14 -12.03
CA ASN A 140 3.40 -9.50 -13.07
C ASN A 140 4.07 -10.16 -14.30
N TRP A 141 5.27 -9.69 -14.66
CA TRP A 141 6.07 -10.27 -15.74
C TRP A 141 6.64 -11.66 -15.41
N VAL A 142 7.15 -11.87 -14.20
CA VAL A 142 7.64 -13.19 -13.79
C VAL A 142 6.48 -14.17 -13.63
N ASN A 143 5.34 -13.77 -13.06
CA ASN A 143 4.14 -14.62 -12.98
C ASN A 143 3.66 -15.01 -14.37
N ARG A 144 3.64 -14.05 -15.30
CA ARG A 144 3.30 -14.31 -16.71
C ARG A 144 4.28 -15.30 -17.34
N LEU A 145 5.58 -15.16 -17.10
CA LEU A 145 6.59 -16.10 -17.59
C LEU A 145 6.38 -17.50 -17.01
N MET A 146 6.11 -17.62 -15.71
CA MET A 146 5.81 -18.91 -15.07
C MET A 146 4.56 -19.54 -15.67
N ASN A 147 3.49 -18.77 -15.88
CA ASN A 147 2.26 -19.24 -16.51
C ASN A 147 2.51 -19.73 -17.95
N ILE A 148 3.32 -19.01 -18.73
CA ILE A 148 3.70 -19.43 -20.08
C ILE A 148 4.46 -20.76 -20.03
N ARG A 149 5.46 -20.89 -19.15
CA ARG A 149 6.23 -22.13 -18.98
C ARG A 149 5.36 -23.31 -18.60
N GLN A 150 4.45 -23.14 -17.64
CA GLN A 150 3.50 -24.17 -17.22
C GLN A 150 2.57 -24.58 -18.38
N THR A 151 2.12 -23.61 -19.18
CA THR A 151 1.25 -23.86 -20.34
C THR A 151 2.00 -24.67 -21.41
N ILE A 152 3.25 -24.31 -21.72
CA ILE A 152 4.10 -25.05 -22.66
C ILE A 152 4.31 -26.49 -22.18
N GLN A 153 4.61 -26.69 -20.89
CA GLN A 153 4.83 -28.02 -20.34
C GLN A 153 3.58 -28.91 -20.43
N ARG A 154 2.39 -28.33 -20.22
CA ARG A 154 1.11 -29.05 -20.37
C ARG A 154 0.82 -29.48 -21.80
N HIS A 155 1.11 -28.61 -22.78
CA HIS A 155 0.82 -28.91 -24.19
C HIS A 155 1.95 -29.69 -24.89
N GLY A 156 3.20 -29.60 -24.41
CA GLY A 156 4.33 -30.35 -24.93
C GLY A 156 4.26 -31.85 -24.63
N ASN A 157 3.70 -32.23 -23.47
CA ASN A 157 3.55 -33.65 -23.09
C ASN A 157 2.35 -34.36 -23.74
N GLY A 158 1.49 -33.63 -24.47
CA GLY A 158 0.29 -34.18 -25.12
C GLY A 158 0.51 -34.72 -26.55
N GLY A 159 1.72 -34.58 -27.10
CA GLY A 159 2.02 -34.91 -28.50
C GLY A 159 2.68 -36.27 -28.77
N GLU A 160 3.08 -37.01 -27.73
CA GLU A 160 3.82 -38.29 -27.89
C GLU A 160 2.93 -39.55 -27.85
N GLY A 161 1.60 -39.42 -27.80
CA GLY A 161 0.67 -40.54 -27.60
C GLY A 161 -0.15 -41.02 -28.81
N THR A 162 0.12 -40.56 -30.03
CA THR A 162 -0.65 -41.00 -31.22
C THR A 162 0.25 -41.16 -32.44
N ARG A 163 0.97 -42.28 -32.51
CA ARG A 163 1.40 -42.91 -33.76
C ARG A 163 1.50 -44.41 -33.57
#